data_AF-A0A4R6BI43-F1
#
_entry.id   AF-A0A4R6BI43-F1
#
_cell.length_a   1.000
_cell.length_b   1.000
_cell.length_c   1.000
_cell.angle_alpha   90.00
_cell.angle_beta   90.00
_cell.angle_gamma   90.00
#
_symmetry.space_group_name_H-M   'P 1'
#
loop_
_entity.id
_entity.type
_entity.pdbx_description
1 polymer ?
#
loop_
_entity_poly.entity_id
_entity_poly.type
_entity_poly.pdbx_seq_one_letter_code
_entity_poly.pdbx_strand_id
1 'polypeptide(L)'
;MKRILMTGARAPISYAVVQQQVALGNQVYLTDSTTKVSIKNSKFIEAFIVTTSPRFSTQEYIADINAIIHEHDIDYILPLNEESFYLSYCKHLLAAPVWVEDIDKMLSVHNKFNFTQLISEMGFKVPDTAYVYTKKELTAFITKYPAEQYIIKQPFGRFGQSVRKLSRYSLEFGNEAGFPFMIQSLIYGTEWCSYSMAYEGKALSTSLYLSNTHESYNCSTHFQSQRNAELQSVIEAVISRLNWSYQIAFDVIQCNHTGDFYFIECNPRATNGALFMQPAVWNLETCTPTYETRQLIFVSLFNWMKKPKRDTFEKLKYGKDVFWHPNEKVIFFEQLISGAQWWVSAKRQKVAVNTITTYDIEWNDELISL
;
A
#
# COMPACT_ATOMS: atom_id res chain seq x y z
N MET A 1 17.24 -3.72 -23.48
CA MET A 1 17.66 -3.58 -22.07
C MET A 1 17.30 -2.18 -21.65
N LYS A 2 16.45 -2.02 -20.64
CA LYS A 2 16.09 -0.71 -20.09
C LYS A 2 16.80 -0.46 -18.76
N ARG A 3 17.02 0.80 -18.38
CA ARG A 3 17.57 1.28 -17.11
C ARG A 3 16.46 1.90 -16.27
N ILE A 4 16.15 1.28 -15.13
CA ILE A 4 14.97 1.63 -14.34
C ILE A 4 15.41 2.24 -13.03
N LEU A 5 14.85 3.39 -12.66
CA LEU A 5 14.98 3.94 -11.31
C LEU A 5 13.79 3.53 -10.47
N MET A 6 14.01 2.71 -9.45
CA MET A 6 12.99 2.36 -8.47
C MET A 6 13.13 3.25 -7.22
N THR A 7 12.08 4.00 -6.90
CA THR A 7 12.02 4.85 -5.70
C THR A 7 11.30 4.14 -4.55
N GLY A 8 11.45 4.64 -3.32
CA GLY A 8 10.80 4.04 -2.15
C GLY A 8 11.37 2.67 -1.80
N ALA A 9 12.66 2.45 -2.13
CA ALA A 9 13.34 1.16 -2.05
C ALA A 9 13.35 0.55 -0.63
N ARG A 10 13.09 1.34 0.42
CA ARG A 10 12.88 0.84 1.79
C ARG A 10 11.73 -0.14 1.94
N ALA A 11 10.74 -0.10 1.04
CA ALA A 11 9.59 -0.99 1.10
C ALA A 11 10.06 -2.45 0.89
N PRO A 12 9.63 -3.43 1.73
CA PRO A 12 10.10 -4.80 1.58
C PRO A 12 9.81 -5.43 0.21
N ILE A 13 8.70 -5.03 -0.41
CA ILE A 13 8.31 -5.46 -1.76
C ILE A 13 9.34 -5.11 -2.84
N SER A 14 10.20 -4.11 -2.60
CA SER A 14 11.16 -3.62 -3.59
C SER A 14 12.07 -4.72 -4.08
N TYR A 15 12.49 -5.66 -3.21
CA TYR A 15 13.38 -6.74 -3.63
C TYR A 15 12.71 -7.65 -4.66
N ALA A 16 11.44 -8.01 -4.46
CA ALA A 16 10.71 -8.84 -5.41
C ALA A 16 10.56 -8.12 -6.75
N VAL A 17 10.28 -6.82 -6.74
CA VAL A 17 10.18 -6.02 -7.97
C VAL A 17 11.56 -5.91 -8.67
N VAL A 18 12.67 -5.77 -7.93
CA VAL A 18 14.03 -5.84 -8.50
C VAL A 18 14.22 -7.17 -9.23
N GLN A 19 13.89 -8.29 -8.59
CA GLN A 19 14.01 -9.61 -9.22
C GLN A 19 13.15 -9.72 -10.49
N GLN A 20 11.93 -9.17 -10.46
CA GLN A 20 11.03 -9.16 -11.63
C GLN A 20 11.62 -8.33 -12.78
N GLN A 21 12.25 -7.19 -12.49
CA GLN A 21 12.91 -6.35 -13.51
C GLN A 21 14.18 -7.00 -14.06
N VAL A 22 15.02 -7.58 -13.21
CA VAL A 22 16.24 -8.30 -13.64
C VAL A 22 15.89 -9.52 -14.49
N ALA A 23 14.78 -10.21 -14.20
CA ALA A 23 14.29 -11.31 -15.03
C ALA A 23 13.89 -10.87 -16.46
N LEU A 24 13.59 -9.59 -16.67
CA LEU A 24 13.38 -9.00 -18.00
C LEU A 24 14.69 -8.56 -18.69
N GLY A 25 15.83 -8.71 -18.01
CA GLY A 25 17.12 -8.19 -18.48
C GLY A 25 17.22 -6.67 -18.38
N ASN A 26 16.47 -6.04 -17.49
CA ASN A 26 16.62 -4.61 -17.18
C ASN A 26 17.73 -4.38 -16.15
N GLN A 27 18.37 -3.22 -16.26
CA GLN A 27 19.29 -2.70 -15.25
C GLN A 27 18.50 -1.89 -14.23
N VAL A 28 18.78 -2.09 -12.94
CA VAL A 28 17.97 -1.52 -11.86
C VAL A 28 18.82 -0.62 -10.98
N TYR A 29 18.39 0.63 -10.86
CA TYR A 29 18.92 1.62 -9.93
C TYR A 29 17.89 1.83 -8.81
N LEU A 30 18.38 1.93 -7.59
CA LEU A 30 17.51 2.15 -6.43
C LEU A 30 17.77 3.52 -5.83
N THR A 31 16.71 4.16 -5.35
CA THR A 31 16.84 5.35 -4.51
C THR A 31 15.86 5.38 -3.37
N ASP A 32 16.29 6.03 -2.29
CA ASP A 32 15.48 6.32 -1.12
C ASP A 32 16.12 7.48 -0.32
N SER A 33 15.34 8.20 0.48
CA SER A 33 15.82 9.29 1.33
C SER A 33 16.51 8.82 2.62
N THR A 34 16.77 7.51 2.75
CA THR A 34 17.42 6.91 3.91
C THR A 34 18.35 5.77 3.51
N THR A 35 19.40 5.54 4.29
CA THR A 35 20.28 4.37 4.11
C THR A 35 19.77 3.10 4.80
N LYS A 36 18.62 3.16 5.48
CA LYS A 36 17.99 2.03 6.20
C LYS A 36 17.19 1.12 5.27
N VAL A 37 17.81 0.73 4.17
CA VAL A 37 17.23 -0.09 3.09
C VAL A 37 17.91 -1.45 3.07
N SER A 38 17.14 -2.53 3.22
CA SER A 38 17.68 -3.90 3.29
C SER A 38 18.41 -4.33 2.01
N ILE A 39 18.03 -3.77 0.87
CA ILE A 39 18.46 -4.23 -0.45
C ILE A 39 19.51 -3.34 -1.12
N LYS A 40 20.01 -2.32 -0.40
CA LYS A 40 20.93 -1.31 -0.95
C LYS A 40 22.28 -1.84 -1.43
N ASN A 41 22.67 -3.04 -0.99
CA ASN A 41 23.91 -3.71 -1.37
C ASN A 41 23.64 -4.96 -2.22
N SER A 42 22.44 -5.09 -2.79
CA SER A 42 22.11 -6.22 -3.65
C SER A 42 23.02 -6.23 -4.90
N LYS A 43 23.44 -7.40 -5.34
CA LYS A 43 24.17 -7.60 -6.60
C LYS A 43 23.27 -7.49 -7.83
N PHE A 44 21.96 -7.42 -7.63
CA PHE A 44 20.96 -7.32 -8.70
C PHE A 44 20.64 -5.87 -9.07
N ILE A 45 21.29 -4.90 -8.43
CA ILE A 45 21.15 -3.48 -8.70
C ILE A 45 22.49 -2.92 -9.16
N GLU A 46 22.45 -1.90 -9.99
CA GLU A 46 23.63 -1.18 -10.48
C GLU A 46 24.15 -0.20 -9.42
N ALA A 47 23.24 0.52 -8.76
CA ALA A 47 23.57 1.45 -7.69
C ALA A 47 22.39 1.67 -6.74
N PHE A 48 22.71 2.04 -5.50
CA PHE A 48 21.78 2.61 -4.54
C PHE A 48 22.20 4.06 -4.24
N ILE A 49 21.29 5.01 -4.50
CA ILE A 49 21.58 6.44 -4.45
C ILE A 49 20.64 7.09 -3.43
N VAL A 50 21.22 7.76 -2.44
CA VAL A 50 20.42 8.46 -1.42
C VAL A 50 19.96 9.80 -1.99
N THR A 51 18.67 10.07 -1.86
CA THR A 51 18.04 11.34 -2.27
C THR A 51 17.63 12.17 -1.06
N THR A 52 17.28 13.42 -1.30
CA THR A 52 16.62 14.26 -0.30
C THR A 52 15.21 13.72 0.03
N SER A 53 14.69 14.02 1.21
CA SER A 53 13.32 13.66 1.59
C SER A 53 12.30 14.37 0.70
N PRO A 54 11.39 13.64 0.01
CA PRO A 54 10.33 14.27 -0.77
C PRO A 54 9.35 15.06 0.09
N ARG A 55 9.14 14.66 1.36
CA ARG A 55 8.25 15.36 2.30
C ARG A 55 8.83 16.67 2.81
N PHE A 56 10.11 16.70 3.18
CA PHE A 56 10.69 17.87 3.84
C PHE A 56 11.33 18.86 2.87
N SER A 57 11.68 18.42 1.65
CA SER A 57 12.39 19.23 0.66
C SER A 57 12.06 18.70 -0.75
N THR A 58 10.81 18.88 -1.16
CA THR A 58 10.28 18.33 -2.42
C THR A 58 11.05 18.81 -3.65
N GLN A 59 11.42 20.10 -3.70
CA GLN A 59 12.13 20.66 -4.87
C GLN A 59 13.52 20.03 -5.04
N GLU A 60 14.27 19.91 -3.94
CA GLU A 60 15.58 19.27 -3.90
C GLU A 60 15.47 17.77 -4.22
N TYR A 61 14.45 17.08 -3.71
CA TYR A 61 14.18 15.69 -4.09
C TYR A 61 14.01 15.52 -5.61
N ILE A 62 13.22 16.38 -6.26
CA ILE A 62 13.02 16.33 -7.72
C ILE A 62 14.31 16.67 -8.48
N ALA A 63 15.11 17.61 -7.97
CA ALA A 63 16.42 17.90 -8.54
C ALA A 63 17.38 16.70 -8.44
N ASP A 64 17.42 16.01 -7.29
CA ASP A 64 18.23 14.80 -7.11
C ASP A 64 17.77 13.68 -8.06
N ILE A 65 16.45 13.48 -8.20
CA ILE A 65 15.90 12.48 -9.13
C ILE A 65 16.31 12.79 -10.58
N ASN A 66 16.23 14.04 -11.01
CA ASN A 66 16.67 14.44 -12.35
C ASN A 66 18.19 14.25 -12.54
N ALA A 67 18.99 14.54 -11.51
CA ALA A 67 20.43 14.28 -11.55
C ALA A 67 20.72 12.78 -11.78
N ILE A 68 20.01 11.89 -11.07
CA ILE A 68 20.11 10.43 -11.24
C ILE A 68 19.69 10.02 -12.65
N ILE A 69 18.59 10.59 -13.18
CA ILE A 69 18.12 10.29 -14.54
C ILE A 69 19.20 10.61 -15.58
N HIS A 70 19.83 11.78 -15.47
CA HIS A 70 20.86 12.23 -16.40
C HIS A 70 22.18 11.48 -16.24
N GLU A 71 22.59 11.16 -15.01
CA GLU A 71 23.86 10.45 -14.76
C GLU A 71 23.83 9.00 -15.25
N HIS A 72 22.68 8.34 -15.18
CA HIS A 72 22.54 6.92 -15.47
C HIS A 72 21.71 6.59 -16.71
N ASP A 73 21.28 7.60 -17.48
CA ASP A 73 20.38 7.46 -18.63
C ASP A 73 19.13 6.62 -18.29
N ILE A 74 18.39 7.01 -17.26
CA ILE A 74 17.20 6.28 -16.80
C ILE A 74 16.07 6.37 -17.83
N ASP A 75 15.53 5.22 -18.23
CA ASP A 75 14.43 5.13 -19.21
C ASP A 75 13.06 5.44 -18.58
N TYR A 76 12.83 5.00 -17.34
CA TYR A 76 11.63 5.35 -16.58
C TYR A 76 11.80 5.16 -15.07
N ILE A 77 10.93 5.82 -14.31
CA ILE A 77 10.86 5.74 -12.85
C ILE A 77 9.69 4.83 -12.44
N LEU A 78 9.95 3.90 -11.52
CA LEU A 78 8.96 3.01 -10.94
C LEU A 78 8.85 3.25 -9.41
N PRO A 79 7.86 4.03 -8.95
CA PRO A 79 7.71 4.30 -7.52
C PRO A 79 7.03 3.18 -6.77
N LEU A 80 7.42 2.94 -5.52
CA LEU A 80 6.99 1.75 -4.77
C LEU A 80 6.37 2.07 -3.41
N ASN A 81 6.38 3.33 -2.98
CA ASN A 81 5.85 3.70 -1.68
C ASN A 81 5.17 5.08 -1.71
N GLU A 82 4.98 5.70 -0.55
CA GLU A 82 4.29 6.99 -0.38
C GLU A 82 4.92 8.14 -1.20
N GLU A 83 6.20 8.04 -1.61
CA GLU A 83 6.85 9.05 -2.45
C GLU A 83 6.20 9.19 -3.85
N SER A 84 5.44 8.17 -4.28
CA SER A 84 4.70 8.19 -5.54
C SER A 84 3.80 9.43 -5.72
N PHE A 85 3.22 9.97 -4.64
CA PHE A 85 2.41 11.18 -4.70
C PHE A 85 3.23 12.42 -5.04
N TYR A 86 4.44 12.56 -4.48
CA TYR A 86 5.33 13.67 -4.79
C TYR A 86 5.83 13.60 -6.25
N LEU A 87 6.17 12.40 -6.72
CA LEU A 87 6.54 12.18 -8.12
C LEU A 87 5.37 12.46 -9.07
N SER A 88 4.15 12.10 -8.68
CA SER A 88 2.93 12.41 -9.43
C SER A 88 2.65 13.91 -9.48
N TYR A 89 2.77 14.61 -8.34
CA TYR A 89 2.59 16.06 -8.24
C TYR A 89 3.61 16.83 -9.09
N CYS A 90 4.88 16.40 -9.07
CA CYS A 90 5.97 17.01 -9.83
C CYS A 90 6.26 16.32 -11.17
N LYS A 91 5.33 15.51 -11.69
CA LYS A 91 5.54 14.66 -12.88
C LYS A 91 6.00 15.45 -14.11
N HIS A 92 5.51 16.67 -14.26
CA HIS A 92 5.85 17.59 -15.35
C HIS A 92 7.29 18.15 -15.28
N LEU A 93 7.97 18.00 -14.13
CA LEU A 93 9.35 18.46 -13.91
C LEU A 93 10.39 17.34 -14.10
N LEU A 94 9.95 16.09 -14.27
CA LEU A 94 10.84 14.93 -14.31
C LEU A 94 11.34 14.67 -15.74
N ALA A 95 12.65 14.41 -15.87
CA ALA A 95 13.33 14.22 -17.14
C ALA A 95 13.10 12.83 -17.78
N ALA A 96 12.41 11.92 -17.09
CA ALA A 96 12.03 10.61 -17.58
C ALA A 96 10.56 10.30 -17.23
N PRO A 97 9.88 9.45 -18.02
CA PRO A 97 8.53 8.98 -17.69
C PRO A 97 8.45 8.34 -16.31
N VAL A 98 7.38 8.64 -15.56
CA VAL A 98 7.10 8.01 -14.26
C VAL A 98 5.84 7.17 -14.35
N TRP A 99 5.92 5.94 -13.84
CA TRP A 99 4.83 4.99 -13.83
C TRP A 99 3.90 5.21 -12.63
N VAL A 100 3.24 6.37 -12.65
CA VAL A 100 2.24 6.81 -11.69
C VAL A 100 1.16 7.61 -12.41
N GLU A 101 -0.07 7.53 -11.93
CA GLU A 101 -1.16 8.39 -12.43
C GLU A 101 -0.91 9.86 -12.08
N ASP A 102 -1.67 10.74 -12.73
CA ASP A 102 -1.63 12.17 -12.42
C ASP A 102 -2.21 12.45 -11.03
N ILE A 103 -1.75 13.53 -10.40
CA ILE A 103 -1.98 13.74 -8.97
C ILE A 103 -3.46 13.86 -8.62
N ASP A 104 -4.27 14.50 -9.46
CA ASP A 104 -5.71 14.63 -9.24
C ASP A 104 -6.40 13.27 -9.19
N LYS A 105 -6.02 12.34 -10.07
CA LYS A 105 -6.53 10.97 -10.05
C LYS A 105 -6.05 10.23 -8.81
N MET A 106 -4.77 10.35 -8.44
CA MET A 106 -4.19 9.74 -7.24
C MET A 106 -4.94 10.19 -5.97
N LEU A 107 -5.18 11.49 -5.82
CA LEU A 107 -5.89 12.08 -4.68
C LEU A 107 -7.38 11.70 -4.63
N SER A 108 -8.02 11.56 -5.80
CA SER A 108 -9.44 11.17 -5.89
C SER A 108 -9.73 9.80 -5.24
N VAL A 109 -8.76 8.88 -5.30
CA VAL A 109 -8.90 7.52 -4.73
C VAL A 109 -8.17 7.34 -3.39
N HIS A 110 -7.25 8.23 -3.02
CA HIS A 110 -6.52 8.12 -1.75
C HIS A 110 -7.36 8.57 -0.54
N ASN A 111 -8.17 9.63 -0.70
CA ASN A 111 -9.05 10.09 0.36
C ASN A 111 -10.21 9.09 0.56
N LYS A 112 -10.32 8.51 1.76
CA LYS A 112 -11.30 7.45 2.06
C LYS A 112 -12.75 7.85 1.81
N PHE A 113 -13.10 9.11 2.02
CA PHE A 113 -14.44 9.61 1.78
C PHE A 113 -14.70 9.84 0.28
N ASN A 114 -13.79 10.54 -0.41
CA ASN A 114 -13.92 10.78 -1.85
C ASN A 114 -13.96 9.47 -2.64
N PHE A 115 -13.08 8.52 -2.28
CA PHE A 115 -13.08 7.18 -2.83
C PHE A 115 -14.43 6.48 -2.67
N THR A 116 -15.02 6.57 -1.48
CA THR A 116 -16.32 5.95 -1.21
C THR A 116 -17.42 6.53 -2.10
N GLN A 117 -17.45 7.87 -2.27
CA GLN A 117 -18.42 8.51 -3.17
C GLN A 117 -18.19 8.09 -4.62
N LEU A 118 -16.95 8.17 -5.11
CA LEU A 118 -16.56 7.82 -6.46
C LEU A 118 -16.95 6.38 -6.83
N ILE A 119 -16.66 5.42 -5.94
CA ILE A 119 -16.99 4.00 -6.15
C ILE A 119 -18.51 3.78 -6.16
N SER A 120 -19.24 4.47 -5.28
CA SER A 120 -20.71 4.40 -5.24
C SER A 120 -21.34 4.97 -6.50
N GLU A 121 -20.85 6.10 -7.01
CA GLU A 121 -21.29 6.74 -8.26
C GLU A 121 -21.05 5.84 -9.48
N MET A 122 -19.96 5.07 -9.47
CA MET A 122 -19.68 4.05 -10.48
C MET A 122 -20.56 2.79 -10.35
N GLY A 123 -21.47 2.73 -9.37
CA GLY A 123 -22.44 1.64 -9.18
C GLY A 123 -21.88 0.43 -8.43
N PHE A 124 -20.72 0.54 -7.79
CA PHE A 124 -20.16 -0.52 -6.95
C PHE A 124 -20.56 -0.35 -5.49
N LYS A 125 -20.45 -1.42 -4.70
CA LYS A 125 -20.84 -1.40 -3.29
C LYS A 125 -19.74 -0.80 -2.43
N VAL A 126 -20.17 0.07 -1.51
CA VAL A 126 -19.38 0.64 -0.44
C VAL A 126 -20.21 0.61 0.84
N PRO A 127 -19.58 0.62 2.03
CA PRO A 127 -20.34 0.77 3.27
C PRO A 127 -21.11 2.10 3.25
N ASP A 128 -22.31 2.12 3.84
CA ASP A 128 -22.99 3.40 4.07
C ASP A 128 -22.05 4.31 4.87
N THR A 129 -21.85 5.53 4.38
CA THR A 129 -20.76 6.38 4.83
C THR A 129 -21.21 7.84 4.89
N ALA A 130 -20.83 8.55 5.94
CA ALA A 130 -21.03 9.99 6.04
C ALA A 130 -19.86 10.68 6.74
N TYR A 131 -19.70 11.97 6.45
CA TYR A 131 -18.87 12.87 7.26
C TYR A 131 -19.80 13.61 8.23
N VAL A 132 -19.47 13.55 9.52
CA VAL A 132 -20.35 14.00 10.60
C VAL A 132 -19.65 15.11 11.38
N TYR A 133 -20.28 16.28 11.42
CA TYR A 133 -19.82 17.47 12.12
C TYR A 133 -20.57 17.70 13.44
N THR A 134 -21.77 17.12 13.58
CA THR A 134 -22.64 17.37 14.73
C THR A 134 -23.30 16.10 15.24
N LYS A 135 -23.69 16.10 16.53
CA LYS A 135 -24.48 14.99 17.11
C LYS A 135 -25.81 14.78 16.38
N LYS A 136 -26.42 15.85 15.85
CA LYS A 136 -27.66 15.76 15.06
C LYS A 136 -27.45 14.96 13.77
N GLU A 137 -26.36 15.23 13.04
CA GLU A 137 -25.99 14.47 11.85
C GLU A 137 -25.68 13.02 12.18
N LEU A 138 -25.00 12.75 13.31
CA LEU A 138 -24.74 11.39 13.79
C LEU A 138 -26.06 10.61 14.00
N THR A 139 -27.00 11.21 14.73
CA THR A 139 -28.31 10.59 14.97
C THR A 139 -29.07 10.37 13.66
N ALA A 140 -29.04 11.33 12.73
CA ALA A 140 -29.68 11.20 11.43
C ALA A 140 -29.09 10.04 10.61
N PHE A 141 -27.76 9.89 10.61
CA PHE A 141 -27.07 8.79 9.94
C PHE A 141 -27.46 7.43 10.52
N ILE A 142 -27.36 7.26 11.84
CA ILE A 142 -27.72 6.02 12.55
C ILE A 142 -29.20 5.65 12.32
N THR A 143 -30.08 6.65 12.25
CA THR A 143 -31.51 6.43 11.98
C THR A 143 -31.74 5.95 10.55
N LYS A 144 -31.03 6.54 9.58
CA LYS A 144 -31.15 6.20 8.16
C LYS A 144 -30.53 4.84 7.84
N TYR A 145 -29.41 4.50 8.49
CA TYR A 145 -28.62 3.28 8.27
C TYR A 145 -28.44 2.50 9.57
N PRO A 146 -29.51 1.84 10.07
CA PRO A 146 -29.45 1.17 11.36
C PRO A 146 -28.54 -0.07 11.30
N ALA A 147 -27.48 -0.05 12.10
CA ALA A 147 -26.59 -1.17 12.36
C ALA A 147 -26.29 -1.33 13.86
N GLU A 148 -25.86 -2.52 14.28
CA GLU A 148 -25.43 -2.79 15.66
C GLU A 148 -24.10 -2.10 15.98
N GLN A 149 -23.21 -2.02 14.98
CA GLN A 149 -21.86 -1.50 15.11
C GLN A 149 -21.49 -0.65 13.89
N TYR A 150 -20.66 0.36 14.14
CA TYR A 150 -20.13 1.27 13.12
C TYR A 150 -18.63 1.39 13.26
N ILE A 151 -18.00 1.81 12.18
CA ILE A 151 -16.61 2.25 12.15
C ILE A 151 -16.58 3.77 12.16
N ILE A 152 -15.79 4.35 13.06
CA ILE A 152 -15.41 5.76 12.99
C ILE A 152 -13.91 5.88 12.70
N LYS A 153 -13.55 6.80 11.82
CA LYS A 153 -12.16 7.05 11.41
C LYS A 153 -11.96 8.49 10.96
N GLN A 154 -10.71 8.94 10.93
CA GLN A 154 -10.36 10.16 10.22
C GLN A 154 -10.19 9.85 8.72
N PRO A 155 -10.58 10.77 7.81
CA PRO A 155 -10.55 10.52 6.37
C PRO A 155 -9.12 10.29 5.84
N PHE A 156 -8.11 10.88 6.50
CA PHE A 156 -6.70 10.82 6.12
C PHE A 156 -5.86 9.85 6.97
N GLY A 157 -6.48 9.02 7.80
CA GLY A 157 -5.74 8.05 8.64
C GLY A 157 -5.08 6.95 7.80
N ARG A 158 -3.86 6.53 8.15
CA ARG A 158 -3.12 5.43 7.48
C ARG A 158 -2.93 4.25 8.43
N PHE A 159 -2.74 3.04 7.87
CA PHE A 159 -2.44 1.82 8.63
C PHE A 159 -3.39 1.55 9.82
N GLY A 160 -4.68 1.90 9.67
CA GLY A 160 -5.67 1.76 10.74
C GLY A 160 -5.47 2.67 11.96
N GLN A 161 -4.48 3.58 11.94
CA GLN A 161 -4.27 4.56 12.99
C GLN A 161 -5.48 5.50 13.00
N SER A 162 -6.33 5.40 14.04
CA SER A 162 -7.63 6.09 14.24
C SER A 162 -8.92 5.34 13.89
N VAL A 163 -8.86 4.09 13.43
CA VAL A 163 -10.08 3.29 13.19
C VAL A 163 -10.61 2.75 14.52
N ARG A 164 -11.83 3.15 14.90
CA ARG A 164 -12.52 2.63 16.09
C ARG A 164 -13.82 1.96 15.69
N LYS A 165 -14.02 0.74 16.18
CA LYS A 165 -15.29 0.02 16.08
C LYS A 165 -16.12 0.31 17.31
N LEU A 166 -17.29 0.91 17.12
CA LEU A 166 -18.19 1.32 18.20
C LEU A 166 -19.57 0.71 18.03
N SER A 167 -20.23 0.39 19.15
CA SER A 167 -21.63 -0.03 19.12
C SER A 167 -22.52 1.19 18.93
N ARG A 168 -23.73 0.97 18.40
CA ARG A 168 -24.77 1.99 18.31
C ARG A 168 -25.01 2.70 19.65
N TYR A 169 -25.08 1.93 20.73
CA TYR A 169 -25.27 2.48 22.08
C TYR A 169 -24.15 3.45 22.46
N SER A 170 -22.89 3.11 22.18
CA SER A 170 -21.75 4.00 22.46
C SER A 170 -21.81 5.30 21.65
N LEU A 171 -22.27 5.26 20.40
CA LEU A 171 -22.41 6.46 19.56
C LEU A 171 -23.58 7.36 20.00
N GLU A 172 -24.71 6.77 20.40
CA GLU A 172 -25.91 7.53 20.80
C GLU A 172 -25.75 8.18 22.19
N PHE A 173 -25.18 7.43 23.14
CA PHE A 173 -25.14 7.81 24.56
C PHE A 173 -23.74 8.11 25.11
N GLY A 174 -22.69 7.81 24.36
CA GLY A 174 -21.32 8.15 24.74
C GLY A 174 -20.99 9.63 24.51
N ASN A 175 -19.90 10.07 25.13
CA ASN A 175 -19.21 11.31 24.79
C ASN A 175 -18.15 10.99 23.73
N GLU A 176 -18.54 11.00 22.46
CA GLU A 176 -17.59 10.76 21.38
C GLU A 176 -16.56 11.88 21.31
N ALA A 177 -15.28 11.48 21.29
CA ALA A 177 -14.16 12.40 21.23
C ALA A 177 -14.12 13.14 19.88
N GLY A 178 -14.35 14.46 19.93
CA GLY A 178 -14.03 15.46 18.90
C GLY A 178 -14.67 15.27 17.53
N PHE A 179 -15.72 16.03 17.22
CA PHE A 179 -16.14 16.26 15.83
C PHE A 179 -15.11 17.15 15.11
N PRO A 180 -14.97 17.03 13.78
CA PRO A 180 -15.68 16.11 12.89
C PRO A 180 -15.00 14.74 12.70
N PHE A 181 -15.75 13.76 12.19
CA PHE A 181 -15.22 12.44 11.81
C PHE A 181 -16.02 11.77 10.68
N MET A 182 -15.43 10.75 10.06
CA MET A 182 -16.09 9.88 9.10
C MET A 182 -16.69 8.66 9.82
N ILE A 183 -17.97 8.37 9.58
CA ILE A 183 -18.68 7.18 10.08
C ILE A 183 -19.02 6.25 8.91
N GLN A 184 -18.94 4.95 9.15
CA GLN A 184 -19.33 3.91 8.21
C GLN A 184 -20.09 2.76 8.89
N SER A 185 -21.09 2.19 8.21
CA SER A 185 -21.68 0.90 8.61
C SER A 185 -20.61 -0.19 8.65
N LEU A 186 -20.63 -1.05 9.67
CA LEU A 186 -19.71 -2.19 9.73
C LEU A 186 -20.18 -3.31 8.81
N ILE A 187 -19.33 -3.71 7.86
CA ILE A 187 -19.54 -4.90 7.02
C ILE A 187 -18.83 -6.10 7.66
N TYR A 188 -19.59 -7.16 7.93
CA TYR A 188 -19.02 -8.43 8.42
C TYR A 188 -18.73 -9.33 7.22
N GLY A 189 -17.47 -9.73 7.08
CA GLY A 189 -17.05 -10.42 5.88
C GLY A 189 -15.61 -10.88 5.90
N THR A 190 -15.21 -11.46 4.77
CA THR A 190 -13.81 -11.79 4.50
C THR A 190 -13.11 -10.55 3.93
N GLU A 191 -12.04 -10.10 4.58
CA GLU A 191 -11.21 -8.99 4.10
C GLU A 191 -10.22 -9.46 3.03
N TRP A 192 -10.38 -8.94 1.83
CA TRP A 192 -9.50 -9.14 0.69
C TRP A 192 -8.69 -7.87 0.43
N CYS A 193 -7.40 -8.06 0.21
CA CYS A 193 -6.54 -7.06 -0.40
C CYS A 193 -6.31 -7.44 -1.87
N SER A 194 -6.26 -6.44 -2.72
CA SER A 194 -5.90 -6.59 -4.12
C SER A 194 -4.70 -5.72 -4.46
N TYR A 195 -3.97 -6.11 -5.50
CA TYR A 195 -2.99 -5.27 -6.16
C TYR A 195 -3.05 -5.56 -7.66
N SER A 196 -3.11 -4.50 -8.45
CA SER A 196 -3.12 -4.57 -9.89
C SER A 196 -2.05 -3.66 -10.47
N MET A 197 -1.42 -4.15 -11.54
CA MET A 197 -0.74 -3.29 -12.49
C MET A 197 -1.66 -3.16 -13.70
N ALA A 198 -2.04 -1.94 -14.03
CA ALA A 198 -2.95 -1.62 -15.12
C ALA A 198 -2.26 -0.73 -16.16
N TYR A 199 -2.88 -0.60 -17.33
CA TYR A 199 -2.48 0.35 -18.34
C TYR A 199 -3.71 0.74 -19.16
N GLU A 200 -4.00 2.03 -19.24
CA GLU A 200 -5.13 2.59 -20.01
C GLU A 200 -6.47 1.89 -19.71
N GLY A 201 -6.78 1.74 -18.43
CA GLY A 201 -8.03 1.11 -17.96
C GLY A 201 -8.06 -0.41 -18.08
N LYS A 202 -7.00 -1.05 -18.60
CA LYS A 202 -6.88 -2.51 -18.63
C LYS A 202 -6.01 -3.00 -17.47
N ALA A 203 -6.56 -3.82 -16.60
CA ALA A 203 -5.74 -4.58 -15.65
C ALA A 203 -4.88 -5.61 -16.41
N LEU A 204 -3.57 -5.51 -16.27
CA LEU A 204 -2.62 -6.44 -16.89
C LEU A 204 -2.39 -7.68 -16.02
N SER A 205 -2.42 -7.50 -14.71
CA SER A 205 -2.40 -8.57 -13.73
C SER A 205 -2.99 -8.06 -12.43
N THR A 206 -3.82 -8.89 -11.78
CA THR A 206 -4.47 -8.61 -10.50
C THR A 206 -4.21 -9.74 -9.54
N SER A 207 -3.45 -9.49 -8.47
CA SER A 207 -3.23 -10.44 -7.39
C SER A 207 -4.19 -10.15 -6.23
N LEU A 208 -4.71 -11.21 -5.62
CA LEU A 208 -5.64 -11.16 -4.50
C LEU A 208 -5.07 -11.95 -3.34
N TYR A 209 -5.17 -11.43 -2.12
CA TYR A 209 -4.74 -12.11 -0.91
C TYR A 209 -5.61 -11.67 0.27
N LEU A 210 -5.66 -12.49 1.31
CA LEU A 210 -6.43 -12.14 2.51
C LEU A 210 -5.65 -11.17 3.39
N SER A 211 -6.35 -10.17 3.92
CA SER A 211 -5.88 -9.38 5.04
C SER A 211 -5.80 -10.29 6.28
N ASN A 212 -4.65 -10.28 6.96
CA ASN A 212 -4.48 -10.92 8.27
C ASN A 212 -4.11 -9.90 9.35
N THR A 213 -4.51 -8.64 9.15
CA THR A 213 -4.21 -7.52 10.05
C THR A 213 -4.69 -7.77 11.48
N HIS A 214 -5.78 -8.53 11.67
CA HIS A 214 -6.29 -8.96 12.98
C HIS A 214 -5.40 -9.97 13.72
N GLU A 215 -4.50 -10.67 13.02
CA GLU A 215 -3.58 -11.66 13.60
C GLU A 215 -2.19 -11.07 13.93
N SER A 216 -1.87 -9.92 13.35
CA SER A 216 -0.56 -9.26 13.45
C SER A 216 -0.66 -7.93 14.20
N TYR A 217 0.40 -7.53 14.92
CA TYR A 217 0.48 -6.15 15.40
C TYR A 217 0.74 -5.23 14.19
N ASN A 218 -0.27 -4.46 13.78
CA ASN A 218 -0.21 -3.32 12.87
C ASN A 218 -0.06 -3.57 11.35
N CYS A 219 0.41 -4.72 10.87
CA CYS A 219 0.48 -5.01 9.43
C CYS A 219 0.66 -6.52 9.16
N SER A 220 0.08 -6.99 8.06
CA SER A 220 0.28 -8.34 7.54
C SER A 220 1.75 -8.69 7.34
N THR A 221 2.20 -9.80 7.94
CA THR A 221 3.59 -10.29 7.81
C THR A 221 3.69 -11.61 7.05
N HIS A 222 2.55 -12.16 6.68
CA HIS A 222 2.38 -13.40 5.94
C HIS A 222 1.30 -13.19 4.89
N PHE A 223 1.60 -13.48 3.64
CA PHE A 223 0.78 -13.17 2.49
C PHE A 223 0.59 -14.43 1.67
N GLN A 224 -0.66 -14.83 1.45
CA GLN A 224 -0.98 -15.97 0.61
C GLN A 224 -1.86 -15.47 -0.53
N SER A 225 -1.32 -15.49 -1.75
CA SER A 225 -2.09 -15.17 -2.95
C SER A 225 -3.13 -16.26 -3.20
N GLN A 226 -4.37 -15.85 -3.48
CA GLN A 226 -5.52 -16.73 -3.65
C GLN A 226 -6.33 -16.33 -4.89
N ARG A 227 -7.08 -17.30 -5.44
CA ARG A 227 -8.00 -17.06 -6.56
C ARG A 227 -9.38 -16.68 -6.03
N ASN A 228 -9.93 -15.62 -6.61
CA ASN A 228 -11.35 -15.28 -6.49
C ASN A 228 -11.74 -14.58 -7.81
N ALA A 229 -12.25 -15.36 -8.76
CA ALA A 229 -12.52 -14.88 -10.12
C ALA A 229 -13.60 -13.79 -10.16
N GLU A 230 -14.58 -13.87 -9.25
CA GLU A 230 -15.65 -12.89 -9.12
C GLU A 230 -15.10 -11.55 -8.62
N LEU A 231 -14.34 -11.56 -7.52
CA LEU A 231 -13.68 -10.37 -6.99
C LEU A 231 -12.70 -9.76 -8.01
N GLN A 232 -11.92 -10.60 -8.69
CA GLN A 232 -11.01 -10.16 -9.74
C GLN A 232 -11.78 -9.40 -10.82
N SER A 233 -12.88 -9.97 -11.33
CA SER A 233 -13.72 -9.33 -12.36
C SER A 233 -14.28 -7.99 -11.89
N VAL A 234 -14.70 -7.89 -10.62
CA VAL A 234 -15.20 -6.64 -10.03
C VAL A 234 -14.09 -5.58 -9.93
N ILE A 235 -12.88 -5.96 -9.50
CA ILE A 235 -11.73 -5.05 -9.43
C ILE A 235 -11.34 -4.56 -10.83
N GLU A 236 -11.28 -5.45 -11.82
CA GLU A 236 -10.93 -5.09 -13.19
C GLU A 236 -11.98 -4.14 -13.80
N ALA A 237 -13.27 -4.32 -13.47
CA ALA A 237 -14.32 -3.39 -13.87
C ALA A 237 -14.15 -2.00 -13.24
N VAL A 238 -13.73 -1.91 -11.97
CA VAL A 238 -13.42 -0.62 -11.32
C VAL A 238 -12.25 0.06 -12.01
N ILE A 239 -11.15 -0.66 -12.26
CA ILE A 239 -9.95 -0.17 -12.97
C ILE A 239 -10.32 0.38 -14.35
N SER A 240 -11.20 -0.33 -15.07
CA SER A 240 -11.69 0.08 -16.37
C SER A 240 -12.53 1.36 -16.29
N ARG A 241 -13.46 1.48 -15.33
CA ARG A 241 -14.25 2.71 -15.15
C ARG A 241 -13.43 3.92 -14.73
N LEU A 242 -12.37 3.70 -13.94
CA LEU A 242 -11.41 4.76 -13.58
C LEU A 242 -10.50 5.16 -14.75
N ASN A 243 -10.43 4.34 -15.81
CA ASN A 243 -9.43 4.44 -16.87
C ASN A 243 -8.01 4.59 -16.27
N TRP A 244 -7.66 3.68 -15.36
CA TRP A 244 -6.46 3.74 -14.55
C TRP A 244 -5.23 3.15 -15.26
N SER A 245 -4.06 3.75 -15.05
CA SER A 245 -2.75 3.24 -15.46
C SER A 245 -1.81 3.03 -14.28
N TYR A 246 -0.91 2.07 -14.42
CA TYR A 246 0.10 1.69 -13.43
C TYR A 246 -0.50 1.03 -12.18
N GLN A 247 0.03 1.33 -11.01
CA GLN A 247 -0.18 0.55 -9.79
C GLN A 247 -1.42 1.02 -9.03
N ILE A 248 -2.29 0.07 -8.67
CA ILE A 248 -3.47 0.34 -7.84
C ILE A 248 -3.85 -0.88 -7.01
N ALA A 249 -4.26 -0.65 -5.77
CA ALA A 249 -4.64 -1.69 -4.84
C ALA A 249 -5.92 -1.29 -4.10
N PHE A 250 -6.81 -2.24 -3.89
CA PHE A 250 -8.06 -2.04 -3.14
C PHE A 250 -8.16 -2.98 -1.96
N ASP A 251 -8.66 -2.46 -0.84
CA ASP A 251 -9.13 -3.25 0.28
C ASP A 251 -10.65 -3.42 0.16
N VAL A 252 -11.11 -4.67 0.18
CA VAL A 252 -12.48 -5.06 -0.12
C VAL A 252 -12.98 -6.06 0.92
N ILE A 253 -14.22 -5.92 1.38
CA ILE A 253 -14.86 -6.90 2.26
C ILE A 253 -15.91 -7.67 1.47
N GLN A 254 -15.77 -8.99 1.40
CA GLN A 254 -16.81 -9.88 0.90
C GLN A 254 -17.81 -10.17 2.02
N CYS A 255 -19.02 -9.62 1.93
CA CYS A 255 -20.05 -9.72 2.97
C CYS A 255 -20.48 -11.16 3.20
N ASN A 256 -20.46 -11.62 4.46
CA ASN A 256 -20.87 -13.00 4.81
C ASN A 256 -22.37 -13.27 4.59
N HIS A 257 -23.20 -12.23 4.60
CA HIS A 257 -24.65 -12.37 4.48
C HIS A 257 -25.14 -12.31 3.04
N THR A 258 -24.56 -11.43 2.22
CA THR A 258 -25.01 -11.20 0.84
C THR A 258 -24.06 -11.75 -0.22
N GLY A 259 -22.79 -12.00 0.13
CA GLY A 259 -21.74 -12.35 -0.82
C GLY A 259 -21.15 -11.14 -1.56
N ASP A 260 -21.75 -9.95 -1.45
CA ASP A 260 -21.31 -8.75 -2.17
C ASP A 260 -19.93 -8.26 -1.73
N PHE A 261 -19.22 -7.59 -2.65
CA PHE A 261 -17.91 -6.99 -2.42
C PHE A 261 -18.02 -5.50 -2.11
N TYR A 262 -17.71 -5.12 -0.88
CA TYR A 262 -17.72 -3.73 -0.40
C TYR A 262 -16.31 -3.15 -0.42
N PHE A 263 -16.08 -2.11 -1.23
CA PHE A 263 -14.80 -1.40 -1.27
C PHE A 263 -14.63 -0.50 -0.04
N ILE A 264 -13.44 -0.54 0.57
CA ILE A 264 -13.15 0.15 1.84
C ILE A 264 -12.08 1.23 1.66
N GLU A 265 -11.04 0.93 0.90
CA GLU A 265 -9.87 1.80 0.71
C GLU A 265 -9.19 1.50 -0.63
N CYS A 266 -8.53 2.52 -1.19
CA CYS A 266 -7.65 2.39 -2.34
C CYS A 266 -6.25 2.92 -2.00
N ASN A 267 -5.23 2.16 -2.39
CA ASN A 267 -3.83 2.52 -2.35
C ASN A 267 -3.35 2.66 -3.81
N PRO A 268 -3.25 3.87 -4.36
CA PRO A 268 -2.84 4.08 -5.77
C PRO A 268 -1.31 3.96 -5.96
N ARG A 269 -0.72 2.94 -5.34
CA ARG A 269 0.73 2.69 -5.31
C ARG A 269 0.99 1.20 -5.10
N ALA A 270 2.27 0.83 -5.05
CA ALA A 270 2.64 -0.53 -4.72
C ALA A 270 2.16 -0.94 -3.31
N THR A 271 1.69 -2.19 -3.21
CA THR A 271 1.35 -2.87 -1.95
C THR A 271 1.89 -4.30 -1.98
N ASN A 272 1.65 -5.08 -0.94
CA ASN A 272 2.19 -6.45 -0.82
C ASN A 272 1.79 -7.39 -1.96
N GLY A 273 0.71 -7.10 -2.69
CA GLY A 273 0.34 -7.92 -3.84
C GLY A 273 1.33 -7.83 -5.02
N ALA A 274 2.22 -6.83 -5.04
CA ALA A 274 3.32 -6.74 -6.01
C ALA A 274 4.30 -7.92 -5.93
N LEU A 275 4.37 -8.58 -4.76
CA LEU A 275 5.17 -9.80 -4.55
C LEU A 275 4.76 -10.95 -5.50
N PHE A 276 3.52 -10.92 -5.97
CA PHE A 276 2.92 -11.99 -6.76
C PHE A 276 2.88 -11.70 -8.26
N MET A 277 3.48 -10.59 -8.69
CA MET A 277 3.51 -10.26 -10.11
C MET A 277 4.54 -11.10 -10.87
N GLN A 278 4.19 -11.46 -12.10
CA GLN A 278 5.12 -12.05 -13.05
C GLN A 278 5.87 -10.94 -13.79
N PRO A 279 7.13 -11.16 -14.22
CA PRO A 279 7.93 -10.17 -14.93
C PRO A 279 7.22 -9.52 -16.11
N ALA A 280 6.46 -10.29 -16.91
CA ALA A 280 5.76 -9.83 -18.10
C ALA A 280 4.88 -8.58 -17.88
N VAL A 281 4.34 -8.40 -16.67
CA VAL A 281 3.50 -7.23 -16.36
C VAL A 281 4.23 -5.90 -16.53
N TRP A 282 5.55 -5.89 -16.31
CA TRP A 282 6.38 -4.70 -16.46
C TRP A 282 6.80 -4.45 -17.91
N ASN A 283 6.46 -5.33 -18.85
CA ASN A 283 6.49 -5.04 -20.29
C ASN A 283 5.12 -4.57 -20.80
N LEU A 284 4.19 -4.27 -19.90
CA LEU A 284 2.79 -3.95 -20.19
C LEU A 284 2.02 -5.13 -20.82
N GLU A 285 2.45 -6.36 -20.56
CA GLU A 285 1.81 -7.57 -21.04
C GLU A 285 0.83 -8.14 -20.00
N THR A 286 -0.29 -8.68 -20.47
CA THR A 286 -1.24 -9.37 -19.58
C THR A 286 -0.67 -10.70 -19.10
N CYS A 287 -0.69 -10.93 -17.79
CA CYS A 287 -0.21 -12.18 -17.21
C CYS A 287 -1.01 -12.58 -15.96
N THR A 288 -1.05 -13.88 -15.67
CA THR A 288 -1.62 -14.37 -14.40
C THR A 288 -0.61 -14.17 -13.27
N PRO A 289 -1.01 -13.66 -12.09
CA PRO A 289 -0.12 -13.57 -10.94
C PRO A 289 0.32 -14.95 -10.45
N THR A 290 1.36 -15.00 -9.61
CA THR A 290 1.74 -16.22 -8.88
C THR A 290 0.76 -16.49 -7.73
N TYR A 291 0.52 -17.77 -7.47
CA TYR A 291 -0.25 -18.25 -6.33
C TYR A 291 0.69 -18.95 -5.36
N GLU A 292 1.21 -18.18 -4.42
CA GLU A 292 2.19 -18.65 -3.48
C GLU A 292 2.10 -17.90 -2.15
N THR A 293 2.87 -18.38 -1.19
CA THR A 293 2.96 -17.78 0.13
C THR A 293 4.30 -17.05 0.28
N ARG A 294 4.23 -15.81 0.77
CA ARG A 294 5.36 -14.93 1.08
C ARG A 294 5.27 -14.46 2.52
N GLN A 295 6.40 -14.21 3.16
CA GLN A 295 6.41 -13.71 4.52
C GLN A 295 7.64 -12.85 4.83
N LEU A 296 7.56 -12.05 5.89
CA LEU A 296 8.70 -11.43 6.54
C LEU A 296 9.05 -12.26 7.77
N ILE A 297 9.90 -13.28 7.61
CA ILE A 297 10.04 -14.38 8.57
C ILE A 297 10.47 -13.90 9.95
N PHE A 298 11.38 -12.93 10.02
CA PHE A 298 11.87 -12.39 11.29
C PHE A 298 10.81 -11.56 12.02
N VAL A 299 10.00 -10.80 11.27
CA VAL A 299 8.89 -10.03 11.86
C VAL A 299 7.79 -10.98 12.33
N SER A 300 7.44 -11.98 11.52
CA SER A 300 6.48 -13.01 11.87
C SER A 300 6.94 -13.81 13.10
N LEU A 301 8.22 -14.18 13.19
CA LEU A 301 8.80 -14.87 14.34
C LEU A 301 8.76 -14.00 15.60
N PHE A 302 9.12 -12.71 15.48
CA PHE A 302 9.03 -11.76 16.60
C PHE A 302 7.60 -11.58 17.11
N ASN A 303 6.63 -11.46 16.20
CA ASN A 303 5.21 -11.37 16.54
C ASN A 303 4.72 -12.64 17.24
N TRP A 304 5.13 -13.82 16.76
CA TRP A 304 4.82 -15.09 17.41
C TRP A 304 5.43 -15.20 18.80
N MET A 305 6.71 -14.81 19.00
CA MET A 305 7.33 -14.80 20.33
C MET A 305 6.59 -13.91 21.33
N LYS A 306 5.98 -12.80 20.86
CA LYS A 306 5.14 -11.93 21.71
C LYS A 306 3.77 -12.52 22.04
N LYS A 307 3.19 -13.30 21.13
CA LYS A 307 1.85 -13.91 21.27
C LYS A 307 1.88 -15.32 20.66
N PRO A 308 2.41 -16.32 21.37
CA PRO A 308 2.59 -17.65 20.81
C PRO A 308 1.24 -18.31 20.58
N LYS A 309 0.96 -18.63 19.32
CA LYS A 309 -0.21 -19.40 18.88
C LYS A 309 0.25 -20.52 17.95
N ARG A 310 -0.38 -21.69 18.07
CA ARG A 310 -0.02 -22.87 17.27
C ARG A 310 -0.20 -22.63 15.77
N ASP A 311 -1.34 -22.05 15.38
CA ASP A 311 -1.64 -21.80 13.96
C ASP A 311 -0.66 -20.81 13.32
N THR A 312 -0.27 -19.76 14.07
CA THR A 312 0.74 -18.80 13.61
C THR A 312 2.13 -19.45 13.47
N PHE A 313 2.47 -20.42 14.32
CA PHE A 313 3.72 -21.18 14.19
C PHE A 313 3.73 -22.08 12.95
N GLU A 314 2.61 -22.74 12.64
CA GLU A 314 2.51 -23.52 11.40
C GLU A 314 2.65 -22.61 10.18
N LYS A 315 2.03 -21.43 10.18
CA LYS A 315 2.22 -20.42 9.11
C LYS A 315 3.69 -20.02 8.92
N LEU A 316 4.51 -19.97 9.97
CA LEU A 316 5.94 -19.66 9.85
C LEU A 316 6.73 -20.72 9.06
N LYS A 317 6.31 -21.99 9.11
CA LYS A 317 6.97 -23.08 8.39
C LYS A 317 6.75 -23.01 6.87
N TYR A 318 5.70 -22.31 6.43
CA TYR A 318 5.29 -22.25 5.04
C TYR A 318 5.42 -20.83 4.48
N GLY A 319 5.92 -20.72 3.26
CA GLY A 319 6.10 -19.44 2.59
C GLY A 319 7.54 -18.97 2.54
N LYS A 320 7.92 -18.41 1.38
CA LYS A 320 9.28 -17.92 1.14
C LYS A 320 9.43 -16.53 1.74
N ASP A 321 10.58 -16.26 2.36
CA ASP A 321 10.86 -14.91 2.83
C ASP A 321 10.95 -13.94 1.65
N VAL A 322 10.43 -12.73 1.83
CA VAL A 322 10.45 -11.68 0.79
C VAL A 322 11.88 -11.35 0.34
N PHE A 323 12.87 -11.44 1.23
CA PHE A 323 14.28 -11.14 0.94
C PHE A 323 15.12 -12.38 0.60
N TRP A 324 14.50 -13.57 0.47
CA TRP A 324 15.24 -14.78 0.13
C TRP A 324 15.51 -14.92 -1.37
N HIS A 325 16.79 -15.06 -1.73
CA HIS A 325 17.19 -15.45 -3.09
C HIS A 325 18.34 -16.47 -3.04
N PRO A 326 18.29 -17.59 -3.79
CA PRO A 326 19.29 -18.66 -3.71
C PRO A 326 20.72 -18.18 -4.02
N ASN A 327 20.84 -17.24 -4.96
CA ASN A 327 22.13 -16.69 -5.38
C ASN A 327 22.54 -15.44 -4.58
N GLU A 328 21.73 -14.98 -3.63
CA GLU A 328 22.02 -13.78 -2.81
C GLU A 328 21.42 -13.93 -1.41
N LYS A 329 22.10 -14.71 -0.57
CA LYS A 329 21.62 -14.99 0.79
C LYS A 329 21.90 -13.83 1.77
N VAL A 330 22.80 -12.91 1.43
CA VAL A 330 23.18 -11.80 2.32
C VAL A 330 22.01 -10.84 2.56
N ILE A 331 21.21 -10.57 1.53
CA ILE A 331 20.05 -9.66 1.61
C ILE A 331 18.99 -10.19 2.57
N PHE A 332 18.84 -11.51 2.67
CA PHE A 332 17.98 -12.12 3.67
C PHE A 332 18.36 -11.74 5.10
N PHE A 333 19.65 -11.57 5.42
CA PHE A 333 20.11 -11.16 6.75
C PHE A 333 20.19 -9.64 6.91
N GLU A 334 20.41 -8.87 5.84
CA GLU A 334 20.42 -7.39 5.86
C GLU A 334 19.10 -6.79 6.38
N GLN A 335 17.97 -7.49 6.20
CA GLN A 335 16.68 -7.06 6.76
C GLN A 335 16.69 -6.95 8.30
N LEU A 336 17.55 -7.71 8.99
CA LEU A 336 17.72 -7.60 10.44
C LEU A 336 18.44 -6.30 10.82
N ILE A 337 19.44 -5.91 10.03
CA ILE A 337 20.22 -4.70 10.27
C ILE A 337 19.33 -3.47 10.02
N SER A 338 18.66 -3.42 8.86
CA SER A 338 17.73 -2.33 8.56
C SER A 338 16.56 -2.28 9.56
N GLY A 339 16.00 -3.43 9.92
CA GLY A 339 14.95 -3.56 10.94
C GLY A 339 15.39 -3.02 12.31
N ALA A 340 16.61 -3.34 12.75
CA ALA A 340 17.18 -2.83 13.99
C ALA A 340 17.38 -1.31 13.93
N GLN A 341 17.87 -0.77 12.82
CA GLN A 341 18.02 0.69 12.63
C GLN A 341 16.67 1.40 12.70
N TRP A 342 15.62 0.84 12.09
CA TRP A 342 14.25 1.37 12.19
C TRP A 342 13.72 1.31 13.61
N TRP A 343 13.91 0.19 14.31
CA TRP A 343 13.49 0.03 15.70
C TRP A 343 14.17 1.03 16.64
N VAL A 344 15.48 1.23 16.51
CA VAL A 344 16.22 2.24 17.28
C VAL A 344 15.67 3.64 16.99
N SER A 345 15.37 3.95 15.72
CA SER A 345 14.82 5.25 15.32
C SER A 345 13.43 5.48 15.93
N ALA A 346 12.56 4.48 15.85
CA ALA A 346 11.22 4.49 16.45
C ALA A 346 11.29 4.73 17.96
N LYS A 347 12.19 4.02 18.65
CA LYS A 347 12.39 4.16 20.11
C LYS A 347 12.89 5.55 20.50
N ARG A 348 13.84 6.12 19.74
CA ARG A 348 14.36 7.48 19.98
C ARG A 348 13.28 8.55 19.83
N GLN A 349 12.40 8.41 18.84
CA GLN A 349 11.33 9.36 18.57
C GLN A 349 10.01 9.06 19.30
N LYS A 350 9.95 7.95 20.06
CA LYS A 350 8.75 7.50 20.80
C LYS A 350 7.52 7.29 19.91
N VAL A 351 7.72 6.78 18.70
CA VAL A 351 6.66 6.47 17.73
C VAL A 351 6.66 4.99 17.35
N ALA A 352 5.61 4.52 16.68
CA ALA A 352 5.55 3.17 16.13
C ALA A 352 6.53 2.99 14.96
N VAL A 353 6.99 1.76 14.74
CA VAL A 353 7.93 1.44 13.63
C VAL A 353 7.33 1.81 12.27
N ASN A 354 6.07 1.47 12.01
CA ASN A 354 5.40 1.77 10.73
C ASN A 354 5.31 3.29 10.45
N THR A 355 5.19 4.09 11.51
CA THR A 355 5.16 5.56 11.40
C THR A 355 6.55 6.09 11.02
N ILE A 356 7.62 5.63 11.68
CA ILE A 356 8.96 6.15 11.38
C ILE A 356 9.49 5.71 10.00
N THR A 357 9.06 4.54 9.51
CA THR A 357 9.50 4.02 8.20
C THR A 357 8.97 4.82 7.02
N THR A 358 7.92 5.62 7.22
CA THR A 358 7.32 6.46 6.17
C THR A 358 7.44 7.94 6.47
N TYR A 359 7.94 8.33 7.64
CA TYR A 359 7.92 9.71 8.12
C TYR A 359 8.46 10.74 7.12
N ASP A 360 9.56 10.46 6.43
CA ASP A 360 10.22 11.35 5.48
C ASP A 360 9.76 11.17 4.02
N ILE A 361 8.82 10.26 3.75
CA ILE A 361 8.26 10.02 2.41
C ILE A 361 6.73 10.11 2.36
N GLU A 362 6.09 10.22 3.52
CA GLU A 362 4.64 10.33 3.67
C GLU A 362 4.12 11.54 2.92
N TRP A 363 3.09 11.35 2.10
CA TRP A 363 2.35 12.47 1.53
C TRP A 363 1.48 13.12 2.60
N ASN A 364 1.64 14.41 2.83
CA ASN A 364 0.73 15.17 3.69
C ASN A 364 0.03 16.21 2.82
N ASP A 365 -1.30 16.20 2.81
CA ASP A 365 -2.15 17.08 2.01
C ASP A 365 -1.99 18.59 2.32
N GLU A 366 -1.11 18.98 3.26
CA GLU A 366 -0.72 20.36 3.52
C GLU A 366 -0.18 21.07 2.26
N LEU A 367 0.39 20.32 1.31
CA LEU A 367 0.89 20.84 0.03
C LEU A 367 -0.21 21.25 -0.97
N ILE A 368 -1.47 20.89 -0.74
CA ILE A 368 -2.61 21.27 -1.61
C ILE A 368 -3.16 22.67 -1.24
N SER A 369 -2.62 23.28 -0.17
CA SER A 369 -2.99 24.63 0.29
C SER A 369 -2.00 25.73 -0.11
N LEU A 370 -1.05 25.42 -0.99
CA LEU A 370 -0.16 26.36 -1.71
C LEU A 370 -0.55 26.38 -3.19
#